data_AF-A0A0J6Y2Y8-F1
#
_entry.id   AF-A0A0J6Y2Y8-F1
#
_cell.length_a   1.000
_cell.length_b   1.000
_cell.length_c   1.000
_cell.angle_alpha   90.00
_cell.angle_beta   90.00
_cell.angle_gamma   90.00
#
_symmetry.space_group_name_H-M   'P 1'
#
loop_
_entity.id
_entity.type
_entity.pdbx_description
1 polymer ?
#
loop_
_entity_poly.entity_id
_entity_poly.type
_entity_poly.pdbx_seq_one_letter_code
_entity_poly.pdbx_strand_id
1 'polypeptide(L)'
;MVNMFPVKVFGQLEYIFGSIKLTFITFLILMSVVIDTMQPRSNAYYDKPLGTKYWDEPYGFFNRKFPIKNEDGSVHMMTGSMGSLLGMWTTLTNVIFSYIGMDIVAATAAESKALADSEAMKMATRKISLRIITLYALTMITASFTVPLDHPFLNGKAQSVGAQTIFVIAAVEAGMPALANFYNAVYLFSAFTCAINSMYVASRVLHTLALRDQTGPEWITKRLRQCHAGVPIRTVLVTAALMLVAYMGPTGAPGERLSELAVNCTVSCLIVYANICGTYLCFFRTLQDIKDYSNTSEAQAACYDRNHPRYPYKSHGQWLKALFGLTACVILVLFNGIVSFLETPFNPQGFIAAYIGLPVYILLIIGYKIKKHGFRFDNWGPERSNDLSNAVQVTSEKRKGRLEFLDDGFTSENFRTFFRWVWAWMK
;
A
#
# COMPACT_ATOMS: atom_id res chain seq x y z
N MET A 1 21.00 -7.25 2.55
CA MET A 1 21.51 -8.21 3.56
C MET A 1 20.41 -8.73 4.47
N VAL A 2 19.60 -7.89 5.13
CA VAL A 2 18.50 -8.36 6.02
C VAL A 2 17.59 -9.40 5.36
N ASN A 3 17.24 -9.22 4.09
CA ASN A 3 16.38 -10.16 3.35
C ASN A 3 17.03 -11.50 2.97
N MET A 4 18.31 -11.70 3.31
CA MET A 4 19.00 -12.98 3.15
C MET A 4 18.87 -13.85 4.41
N PHE A 5 18.41 -13.30 5.54
CA PHE A 5 18.17 -14.07 6.74
C PHE A 5 16.97 -15.02 6.57
N PRO A 6 16.92 -16.14 7.32
CA PRO A 6 15.79 -17.05 7.31
C PRO A 6 14.47 -16.34 7.61
N VAL A 7 13.39 -16.80 6.99
CA VAL A 7 12.03 -16.23 7.09
C VAL A 7 11.57 -16.04 8.54
N LYS A 8 11.99 -16.94 9.44
CA LYS A 8 11.68 -16.84 10.88
C LYS A 8 12.25 -15.57 11.51
N VAL A 9 13.48 -15.19 11.17
CA VAL A 9 14.14 -13.98 11.70
C VAL A 9 13.50 -12.75 11.08
N PHE A 10 13.23 -12.80 9.77
CA PHE A 10 12.52 -11.73 9.07
C PHE A 10 11.16 -11.42 9.72
N GLY A 11 10.35 -12.45 10.00
CA GLY A 11 9.05 -12.26 10.66
C GLY A 11 9.15 -11.69 12.09
N GLN A 12 10.21 -12.01 12.84
CA GLN A 12 10.46 -11.40 14.16
C GLN A 12 10.85 -9.93 14.05
N LEU A 13 11.73 -9.58 13.11
CA LEU A 13 12.13 -8.19 12.85
C LEU A 13 10.94 -7.36 12.40
N GLU A 14 10.11 -7.89 11.50
CA GLU A 14 8.94 -7.17 11.00
C GLU A 14 7.89 -6.94 12.09
N TYR A 15 7.72 -7.89 13.02
CA TYR A 15 6.89 -7.68 14.20
C TYR A 15 7.42 -6.51 15.06
N ILE A 16 8.72 -6.49 15.36
CA ILE A 16 9.35 -5.42 16.16
C ILE A 16 9.23 -4.07 15.44
N PHE A 17 9.53 -4.01 14.15
CA PHE A 17 9.43 -2.80 13.33
C PHE A 17 7.99 -2.30 13.25
N GLY A 18 7.03 -3.21 13.08
CA GLY A 18 5.60 -2.92 13.09
C GLY A 18 5.15 -2.33 14.43
N SER A 19 5.57 -2.90 15.56
CA SER A 19 5.28 -2.37 16.89
C SER A 19 5.82 -0.97 17.09
N ILE A 20 7.08 -0.71 16.71
CA ILE A 20 7.68 0.63 16.81
C ILE A 20 6.90 1.65 15.97
N LYS A 21 6.54 1.31 14.73
CA LYS A 21 5.75 2.19 13.85
C LYS A 21 4.37 2.49 14.42
N LEU A 22 3.70 1.49 14.99
CA LEU A 22 2.39 1.65 15.60
C LEU A 22 2.46 2.53 16.86
N THR A 23 3.45 2.31 17.73
CA THR A 23 3.66 3.20 18.89
C THR A 23 3.96 4.63 18.43
N PHE A 24 4.74 4.79 17.37
CA PHE A 24 5.11 6.09 16.85
C PHE A 24 3.92 6.87 16.26
N ILE A 25 3.04 6.24 15.47
CA ILE A 25 1.86 6.93 14.93
C ILE A 25 0.89 7.32 16.05
N THR A 26 0.72 6.48 17.09
CA THR A 26 -0.05 6.85 18.28
C THR A 26 0.58 8.03 19.02
N PHE A 27 1.91 8.04 19.15
CA PHE A 27 2.64 9.16 19.73
C PHE A 27 2.46 10.45 18.91
N LEU A 28 2.50 10.39 17.57
CA LEU A 28 2.26 11.55 16.70
C LEU A 28 0.85 12.13 16.91
N ILE A 29 -0.17 11.28 16.98
CA ILE A 29 -1.55 11.72 17.23
C ILE A 29 -1.64 12.43 18.58
N LEU A 30 -1.12 11.81 19.65
CA LEU A 30 -1.15 12.40 20.99
C LEU A 30 -0.38 13.72 21.05
N MET A 31 0.82 13.77 20.47
CA MET A 31 1.63 14.99 20.44
C MET A 31 0.98 16.10 19.62
N SER A 32 0.27 15.77 18.53
CA SER A 32 -0.44 16.78 17.73
C SER A 32 -1.58 17.42 18.55
N VAL A 33 -2.33 16.61 19.31
CA VAL A 33 -3.38 17.12 20.23
C VAL A 33 -2.78 17.95 21.36
N VAL A 34 -1.61 17.55 21.89
CA VAL A 34 -0.91 18.33 22.92
C VAL A 34 -0.45 19.68 22.35
N ILE A 35 0.18 19.70 21.18
CA ILE A 35 0.65 20.94 20.53
C ILE A 35 -0.53 21.88 20.25
N ASP A 36 -1.68 21.33 19.86
CA ASP A 36 -2.89 22.10 19.58
C ASP A 36 -3.49 22.77 20.82
N THR A 37 -3.47 22.08 21.97
CA THR A 37 -4.14 22.52 23.22
C THR A 37 -3.22 23.21 24.23
N MET A 38 -1.90 23.02 24.12
CA MET A 38 -0.93 23.56 25.08
C MET A 38 -0.81 25.09 24.96
N GLN A 39 -0.54 25.75 26.09
CA GLN A 39 -0.14 27.16 26.05
C GLN A 39 1.20 27.30 25.29
N PRO A 40 1.31 28.28 24.38
CA PRO A 40 2.52 28.43 23.60
C PRO A 40 3.73 28.64 24.49
N ARG A 41 4.82 27.95 24.15
CA ARG A 41 6.09 28.11 24.85
C ARG A 41 6.72 29.45 24.48
N SER A 42 7.61 29.98 25.31
CA SER A 42 8.35 31.24 25.04
C SER A 42 9.07 31.29 23.69
N ASN A 43 9.38 30.14 23.10
CA ASN A 43 10.10 29.99 21.84
C ASN A 43 9.19 29.48 20.71
N ALA A 44 7.88 29.43 20.92
CA ALA A 44 6.92 29.11 19.87
C ALA A 44 6.75 30.31 18.92
N TYR A 45 6.44 30.04 17.66
CA TYR A 45 6.21 31.05 16.64
C TYR A 45 4.77 31.61 16.65
N TYR A 46 3.96 31.20 17.63
CA TYR A 46 2.58 31.63 17.82
C TYR A 46 2.29 32.00 19.28
N ASP A 47 1.45 33.03 19.48
CA ASP A 47 1.21 33.62 20.81
C ASP A 47 -0.05 33.09 21.52
N LYS A 48 -0.90 32.32 20.82
CA LYS A 48 -2.15 31.75 21.36
C LYS A 48 -2.26 30.28 21.02
N PRO A 49 -2.92 29.44 21.85
CA PRO A 49 -3.25 28.07 21.50
C PRO A 49 -3.92 28.00 20.12
N LEU A 50 -3.59 26.96 19.36
CA LEU A 50 -4.00 26.81 17.97
C LEU A 50 -5.50 26.53 17.88
N GLY A 51 -5.98 25.49 18.57
CA GLY A 51 -7.39 25.11 18.60
C GLY A 51 -7.99 25.01 17.21
N THR A 52 -9.13 25.68 16.98
CA THR A 52 -9.82 25.65 15.67
C THR A 52 -9.29 26.66 14.65
N LYS A 53 -8.22 27.40 14.95
CA LYS A 53 -7.74 28.54 14.14
C LYS A 53 -7.52 28.21 12.65
N TYR A 54 -7.04 27.01 12.33
CA TYR A 54 -6.79 26.60 10.94
C TYR A 54 -7.98 25.91 10.26
N TRP A 55 -9.07 25.68 10.98
CA TRP A 55 -10.35 25.22 10.44
C TRP A 55 -11.37 26.35 10.28
N ASP A 56 -11.16 27.46 10.99
CA ASP A 56 -11.94 28.69 10.84
C ASP A 56 -11.49 29.50 9.61
N GLU A 57 -12.27 30.52 9.23
CA GLU A 57 -11.91 31.41 8.12
C GLU A 57 -10.57 32.12 8.41
N PRO A 58 -9.65 32.19 7.43
CA PRO A 58 -9.85 32.04 5.98
C PRO A 58 -9.53 30.66 5.38
N TYR A 59 -9.19 29.64 6.18
CA TYR A 59 -8.73 28.34 5.66
C TYR A 59 -9.88 27.38 5.37
N GLY A 60 -10.74 27.13 6.37
CA GLY A 60 -11.88 26.21 6.26
C GLY A 60 -11.48 24.73 6.13
N PHE A 61 -12.37 23.83 6.55
CA PHE A 61 -12.17 22.37 6.34
C PHE A 61 -12.18 21.97 4.85
N PHE A 62 -12.97 22.66 4.03
CA PHE A 62 -13.08 22.42 2.59
C PHE A 62 -12.34 23.50 1.80
N ASN A 63 -11.09 23.23 1.44
CA ASN A 63 -10.33 24.13 0.58
C ASN A 63 -10.84 24.07 -0.87
N ARG A 64 -11.02 25.25 -1.48
CA ARG A 64 -11.44 25.43 -2.88
C ARG A 64 -10.31 25.93 -3.80
N LYS A 65 -9.10 26.06 -3.26
CA LYS A 65 -7.90 26.53 -3.96
C LYS A 65 -6.98 25.35 -4.26
N PHE A 66 -6.53 25.25 -5.50
CA PHE A 66 -5.51 24.30 -5.90
C PHE A 66 -4.31 25.04 -6.52
N PRO A 67 -3.09 24.84 -6.00
CA PRO A 67 -1.89 25.49 -6.55
C PRO A 67 -1.49 24.85 -7.88
N ILE A 68 -1.37 25.66 -8.92
CA ILE A 68 -0.81 25.29 -10.23
C ILE A 68 0.44 26.12 -10.47
N LYS A 69 1.53 25.46 -10.89
CA LYS A 69 2.77 26.12 -11.25
C LYS A 69 2.66 26.68 -12.68
N ASN A 70 2.98 27.96 -12.84
CA ASN A 70 3.08 28.65 -14.14
C ASN A 70 4.54 28.74 -14.62
N GLU A 71 4.73 29.24 -15.85
CA GLU A 71 6.02 29.38 -16.56
C GLU A 71 7.08 30.15 -15.77
N ASP A 72 6.67 31.12 -14.96
CA ASP A 72 7.57 31.95 -14.15
C ASP A 72 7.98 31.30 -12.81
N GLY A 73 7.53 30.06 -12.53
CA GLY A 73 7.65 29.43 -11.21
C GLY A 73 6.70 30.01 -10.16
N SER A 74 5.80 30.92 -10.57
CA SER A 74 4.74 31.47 -9.72
C SER A 74 3.59 30.46 -9.59
N VAL A 75 3.05 30.34 -8.38
CA VAL A 75 1.94 29.43 -8.08
C VAL A 75 0.62 30.18 -8.25
N HIS A 76 -0.12 29.90 -9.32
CA HIS A 76 -1.47 30.40 -9.49
C HIS A 76 -2.46 29.47 -8.80
N MET A 77 -3.33 30.05 -7.97
CA MET A 77 -4.34 29.29 -7.25
C MET A 77 -5.60 29.19 -8.10
N MET A 78 -5.84 28.02 -8.69
CA MET A 78 -7.14 27.74 -9.31
C MET A 78 -8.22 27.70 -8.22
N THR A 79 -9.14 28.66 -8.27
CA THR A 79 -10.29 28.76 -7.37
C THR A 79 -11.55 28.19 -8.02
N GLY A 80 -12.33 27.39 -7.29
CA GLY A 80 -13.67 26.96 -7.70
C GLY A 80 -13.95 25.48 -7.49
N SER A 81 -15.03 24.98 -8.08
CA SER A 81 -15.40 23.55 -8.03
C SER A 81 -14.34 22.67 -8.70
N MET A 82 -13.77 23.13 -9.80
CA MET A 82 -12.69 22.43 -10.51
C MET A 82 -11.43 22.32 -9.65
N GLY A 83 -11.00 23.41 -8.99
CA GLY A 83 -9.86 23.39 -8.06
C GLY A 83 -10.06 22.40 -6.90
N SER A 84 -11.26 22.36 -6.33
CA SER A 84 -11.62 21.40 -5.28
C SER A 84 -11.57 19.95 -5.77
N LEU A 85 -12.08 19.67 -6.97
CA LEU A 85 -12.03 18.33 -7.58
C LEU A 85 -10.58 17.90 -7.85
N LEU A 86 -9.73 18.79 -8.35
CA LEU A 86 -8.31 18.50 -8.57
C LEU A 86 -7.54 18.30 -7.27
N GLY A 87 -7.80 19.11 -6.24
CA GLY A 87 -7.23 18.91 -4.92
C GLY A 87 -7.62 17.56 -4.32
N MET A 88 -8.89 17.18 -4.43
CA MET A 88 -9.36 15.86 -4.02
C MET A 88 -8.67 14.75 -4.82
N TRP A 89 -8.58 14.89 -6.14
CA TRP A 89 -8.02 13.86 -7.02
C TRP A 89 -6.52 13.63 -6.78
N THR A 90 -5.75 14.71 -6.67
CA THR A 90 -4.30 14.64 -6.38
C THR A 90 -4.01 14.16 -4.97
N THR A 91 -4.85 14.52 -4.00
CA THR A 91 -4.76 13.96 -2.64
C THR A 91 -5.08 12.46 -2.67
N LEU A 92 -6.08 12.04 -3.46
CA LEU A 92 -6.44 10.64 -3.60
C LEU A 92 -5.28 9.80 -4.18
N THR A 93 -4.58 10.29 -5.20
CA THR A 93 -3.41 9.59 -5.77
C THR A 93 -2.26 9.46 -4.78
N ASN A 94 -1.97 10.52 -4.01
CA ASN A 94 -0.96 10.48 -2.93
C ASN A 94 -1.35 9.54 -1.79
N VAL A 95 -2.64 9.48 -1.45
CA VAL A 95 -3.15 8.54 -0.47
C VAL A 95 -2.96 7.11 -0.98
N ILE A 96 -3.27 6.82 -2.25
CA ILE A 96 -3.06 5.48 -2.83
C ILE A 96 -1.61 5.03 -2.70
N PHE A 97 -0.63 5.92 -2.97
CA PHE A 97 0.78 5.61 -2.75
C PHE A 97 1.07 5.12 -1.32
N SER A 98 0.45 5.77 -0.33
CA SER A 98 0.59 5.42 1.09
C SER A 98 -0.08 4.09 1.47
N TYR A 99 -1.04 3.62 0.67
CA TYR A 99 -1.75 2.35 0.86
C TYR A 99 -1.11 1.17 0.09
N ILE A 100 -0.02 1.41 -0.65
CA ILE A 100 0.72 0.35 -1.34
C ILE A 100 1.25 -0.66 -0.33
N GLY A 101 1.18 -1.95 -0.70
CA GLY A 101 1.75 -3.05 0.08
C GLY A 101 0.73 -3.83 0.91
N MET A 102 -0.58 -3.57 0.77
CA MET A 102 -1.61 -4.41 1.41
C MET A 102 -1.57 -5.87 0.93
N ASP A 103 -1.04 -6.12 -0.26
CA ASP A 103 -0.84 -7.43 -0.89
C ASP A 103 0.32 -8.24 -0.26
N ILE A 104 1.17 -7.61 0.58
CA ILE A 104 2.24 -8.31 1.30
C ILE A 104 1.70 -9.43 2.19
N VAL A 105 0.47 -9.29 2.70
CA VAL A 105 -0.20 -10.31 3.52
C VAL A 105 -0.40 -11.60 2.72
N ALA A 106 -0.72 -11.48 1.42
CA ALA A 106 -0.87 -12.64 0.56
C ALA A 106 0.49 -13.30 0.26
N ALA A 107 1.53 -12.50 0.00
CA ALA A 107 2.87 -13.01 -0.26
C ALA A 107 3.50 -13.69 0.96
N THR A 108 3.31 -13.13 2.16
CA THR A 108 3.85 -13.66 3.42
C THR A 108 3.04 -14.83 3.95
N ALA A 109 1.74 -14.89 3.66
CA ALA A 109 0.90 -16.00 4.09
C ALA A 109 1.36 -17.35 3.52
N ALA A 110 1.85 -17.38 2.28
CA ALA A 110 2.37 -18.60 1.66
C ALA A 110 3.53 -19.24 2.46
N GLU A 111 4.25 -18.44 3.25
CA GLU A 111 5.37 -18.88 4.09
C GLU A 111 4.98 -18.98 5.58
N SER A 112 3.73 -18.70 5.92
CA SER A 112 3.24 -18.70 7.30
C SER A 112 2.78 -20.09 7.75
N LYS A 113 3.14 -20.47 8.99
CA LYS A 113 2.65 -21.70 9.62
C LYS A 113 1.12 -21.73 9.77
N ALA A 114 0.48 -20.55 9.81
CA ALA A 114 -0.96 -20.42 9.96
C ALA A 114 -1.73 -20.46 8.62
N LEU A 115 -1.07 -20.75 7.49
CA LEU A 115 -1.69 -20.77 6.17
C LEU A 115 -2.91 -21.72 6.08
N ALA A 116 -2.90 -22.83 6.82
CA ALA A 116 -4.00 -23.79 6.85
C ALA A 116 -5.28 -23.25 7.54
N ASP A 117 -5.19 -22.13 8.26
CA ASP A 117 -6.32 -21.50 8.96
C ASP A 117 -6.85 -20.30 8.17
N SER A 118 -7.97 -20.47 7.46
CA SER A 118 -8.60 -19.40 6.66
C SER A 118 -9.01 -18.18 7.48
N GLU A 119 -9.35 -18.36 8.75
CA GLU A 119 -9.75 -17.26 9.61
C GLU A 119 -8.55 -16.40 10.03
N ALA A 120 -7.33 -16.96 10.08
CA ALA A 120 -6.12 -16.19 10.36
C ALA A 120 -5.86 -15.13 9.27
N MET A 121 -5.94 -15.52 8.00
CA MET A 121 -5.79 -14.61 6.86
C MET A 121 -6.84 -13.49 6.89
N LYS A 122 -8.11 -13.86 7.07
CA LYS A 122 -9.24 -12.92 7.08
C LYS A 122 -9.13 -11.90 8.21
N MET A 123 -8.78 -12.34 9.42
CA MET A 123 -8.56 -11.43 10.55
C MET A 123 -7.38 -10.50 10.28
N ALA A 124 -6.28 -11.01 9.72
CA ALA A 124 -5.11 -10.19 9.40
C ALA A 124 -5.47 -9.05 8.44
N THR A 125 -6.14 -9.35 7.32
CA THR A 125 -6.59 -8.34 6.35
C THR A 125 -7.52 -7.31 7.02
N ARG A 126 -8.53 -7.76 7.77
CA ARG A 126 -9.49 -6.85 8.41
C ARG A 126 -8.84 -5.91 9.43
N LYS A 127 -7.90 -6.42 10.24
CA LYS A 127 -7.17 -5.61 11.22
C LYS A 127 -6.29 -4.57 10.53
N ILE A 128 -5.57 -4.97 9.48
CA ILE A 128 -4.71 -4.06 8.72
C ILE A 128 -5.56 -2.94 8.13
N SER A 129 -6.67 -3.27 7.45
CA SER A 129 -7.56 -2.25 6.87
C SER A 129 -8.16 -1.32 7.93
N LEU A 130 -8.64 -1.85 9.06
CA LEU A 130 -9.19 -1.02 10.14
C LEU A 130 -8.13 -0.09 10.71
N ARG A 131 -6.93 -0.59 11.01
CA ARG A 131 -5.82 0.20 11.58
C ARG A 131 -5.40 1.31 10.63
N ILE A 132 -5.25 1.03 9.34
CA ILE A 132 -4.84 2.05 8.37
C ILE A 132 -5.93 3.12 8.26
N ILE A 133 -7.20 2.74 8.08
CA ILE A 133 -8.30 3.70 7.95
C ILE A 133 -8.43 4.57 9.21
N THR A 134 -8.44 3.99 10.40
CA THR A 134 -8.66 4.76 11.64
C THR A 134 -7.45 5.59 12.03
N LEU A 135 -6.24 5.01 12.05
CA LEU A 135 -5.04 5.72 12.48
C LEU A 135 -4.65 6.77 11.46
N TYR A 136 -4.74 6.53 10.16
CA TYR A 136 -4.36 7.54 9.16
C TYR A 136 -5.37 8.67 9.13
N ALA A 137 -6.68 8.38 9.20
CA ALA A 137 -7.69 9.43 9.28
C ALA A 137 -7.52 10.29 10.55
N LEU A 138 -7.32 9.67 11.72
CA LEU A 138 -7.11 10.40 12.97
C LEU A 138 -5.81 11.21 12.95
N THR A 139 -4.75 10.66 12.39
CA THR A 139 -3.46 11.35 12.21
C THR A 139 -3.61 12.56 11.30
N MET A 140 -4.33 12.44 10.18
CA MET A 140 -4.55 13.57 9.26
C MET A 140 -5.48 14.63 9.84
N ILE A 141 -6.53 14.23 10.56
CA ILE A 141 -7.43 15.17 11.24
C ILE A 141 -6.69 15.96 12.30
N THR A 142 -5.90 15.29 13.15
CA THR A 142 -5.11 15.99 14.18
C THR A 142 -4.02 16.86 13.58
N ALA A 143 -3.38 16.43 12.48
CA ALA A 143 -2.38 17.24 11.79
C ALA A 143 -2.97 18.51 11.17
N SER A 144 -4.20 18.47 10.64
CA SER A 144 -4.81 19.63 9.98
C SER A 144 -5.14 20.78 10.94
N PHE A 145 -5.26 20.53 12.24
CA PHE A 145 -5.38 21.59 13.26
C PHE A 145 -4.05 22.25 13.62
N THR A 146 -2.91 21.63 13.29
CA THR A 146 -1.59 22.08 13.78
C THR A 146 -0.83 23.01 12.84
N VAL A 147 -1.08 22.97 11.53
CA VAL A 147 -0.31 23.72 10.52
C VAL A 147 -1.26 24.35 9.49
N PRO A 148 -1.07 25.63 9.12
CA PRO A 148 -1.88 26.28 8.11
C PRO A 148 -1.57 25.74 6.70
N LEU A 149 -2.59 25.71 5.84
CA LEU A 149 -2.46 25.29 4.44
C LEU A 149 -1.49 26.18 3.63
N ASP A 150 -1.39 27.46 3.98
CA ASP A 150 -0.55 28.44 3.27
C ASP A 150 0.92 28.42 3.74
N HIS A 151 1.30 27.48 4.61
CA HIS A 151 2.65 27.43 5.16
C HIS A 151 3.72 27.33 4.05
N PRO A 152 4.78 28.17 4.09
CA PRO A 152 5.78 28.23 3.01
C PRO A 152 6.50 26.91 2.77
N PHE A 153 6.75 26.11 3.82
CA PHE A 153 7.35 24.79 3.68
C PHE A 153 6.43 23.75 3.03
N LEU A 154 5.11 23.91 3.09
CA LEU A 154 4.18 23.05 2.33
C LEU A 154 4.13 23.47 0.86
N ASN A 155 4.20 24.77 0.59
CA ASN A 155 4.09 25.35 -0.75
C ASN A 155 5.44 25.47 -1.49
N GLY A 156 6.35 24.52 -1.26
CA GLY A 156 7.56 24.35 -2.08
C GLY A 156 8.78 25.18 -1.68
N LYS A 157 8.76 25.94 -0.58
CA LYS A 157 9.97 26.65 -0.08
C LYS A 157 10.84 25.82 0.86
N ALA A 158 10.47 24.57 1.14
CA ALA A 158 11.26 23.70 1.99
C ALA A 158 12.56 23.27 1.30
N GLN A 159 13.65 23.27 2.05
CA GLN A 159 14.99 22.89 1.58
C GLN A 159 15.17 21.36 1.48
N SER A 160 14.30 20.58 2.10
CA SER A 160 14.34 19.12 2.07
C SER A 160 12.94 18.51 2.18
N VAL A 161 12.79 17.28 1.70
CA VAL A 161 11.54 16.51 1.79
C VAL A 161 11.11 16.30 3.26
N GLY A 162 12.07 16.09 4.17
CA GLY A 162 11.78 15.97 5.60
C GLY A 162 11.18 17.24 6.19
N ALA A 163 11.68 18.42 5.77
CA ALA A 163 11.18 19.71 6.22
C ALA A 163 9.77 20.06 5.70
N GLN A 164 9.29 19.39 4.64
CA GLN A 164 7.90 19.51 4.16
C GLN A 164 6.88 18.76 5.03
N THR A 165 7.35 17.91 5.94
CA THR A 165 6.45 17.07 6.73
C THR A 165 5.69 17.90 7.76
N ILE A 166 4.35 17.81 7.75
CA ILE A 166 3.45 18.59 8.61
C ILE A 166 3.81 18.45 10.10
N PHE A 167 4.08 17.24 10.58
CA PHE A 167 4.45 17.01 11.99
C PHE A 167 5.80 17.64 12.38
N VAL A 168 6.73 17.72 11.43
CA VAL A 168 8.04 18.36 11.63
C VAL A 168 7.83 19.87 11.71
N ILE A 169 7.03 20.43 10.81
CA ILE A 169 6.64 21.85 10.83
C ILE A 169 5.96 22.18 12.15
N ALA A 170 4.95 21.42 12.56
CA ALA A 170 4.23 21.62 13.82
C ALA A 170 5.16 21.61 15.05
N ALA A 171 6.12 20.68 15.10
CA ALA A 171 7.08 20.60 16.20
C ALA A 171 8.06 21.80 16.24
N VAL A 172 8.48 22.30 15.06
CA VAL A 172 9.34 23.49 14.97
C VAL A 172 8.56 24.76 15.34
N GLU A 173 7.35 24.91 14.82
CA GLU A 173 6.44 26.04 15.13
C GLU A 173 6.11 26.09 16.63
N ALA A 174 5.96 24.93 17.28
CA ALA A 174 5.77 24.81 18.73
C ALA A 174 7.03 25.10 19.57
N GLY A 175 8.17 25.42 18.94
CA GLY A 175 9.44 25.68 19.62
C GLY A 175 10.15 24.43 20.15
N MET A 176 9.87 23.25 19.57
CA MET A 176 10.43 21.95 19.97
C MET A 176 11.32 21.32 18.88
N PRO A 177 12.48 21.90 18.54
CA PRO A 177 13.33 21.40 17.46
C PRO A 177 13.90 20.00 17.71
N ALA A 178 14.11 19.62 18.97
CA ALA A 178 14.54 18.26 19.33
C ALA A 178 13.50 17.19 18.94
N LEU A 179 12.20 17.53 19.06
CA LEU A 179 11.10 16.65 18.66
C LEU A 179 11.04 16.50 17.13
N ALA A 180 11.27 17.60 16.40
CA ALA A 180 11.36 17.59 14.95
C ALA A 180 12.48 16.66 14.42
N ASN A 181 13.66 16.69 15.07
CA ASN A 181 14.76 15.79 14.74
C ASN A 181 14.43 14.32 15.05
N PHE A 182 13.75 14.07 16.18
CA PHE A 182 13.26 12.73 16.52
C PHE A 182 12.29 12.20 15.47
N TYR A 183 11.33 13.01 15.01
CA TYR A 183 10.41 12.63 13.94
C TYR A 183 11.14 12.25 12.65
N ASN A 184 12.09 13.07 12.21
CA ASN A 184 12.89 12.77 11.02
C ASN A 184 13.67 11.45 11.14
N ALA A 185 14.25 11.17 12.31
CA ALA A 185 14.94 9.91 12.56
C ALA A 185 13.99 8.70 12.45
N VAL A 186 12.79 8.79 13.00
CA VAL A 186 11.80 7.71 12.93
C VAL A 186 11.22 7.56 11.51
N TYR A 187 11.04 8.65 10.76
CA TYR A 187 10.65 8.57 9.34
C TYR A 187 11.70 7.86 8.50
N LEU A 188 13.00 8.16 8.71
CA LEU A 188 14.09 7.44 8.05
C LEU A 188 14.08 5.95 8.40
N PHE A 189 13.87 5.61 9.67
CA PHE A 189 13.70 4.23 10.11
C PHE A 189 12.48 3.55 9.46
N SER A 190 11.37 4.27 9.34
CA SER A 190 10.15 3.75 8.70
C SER A 190 10.35 3.49 7.20
N ALA A 191 11.05 4.38 6.50
CA ALA A 191 11.41 4.23 5.10
C ALA A 191 12.35 3.03 4.90
N PHE A 192 13.37 2.88 5.75
CA PHE A 192 14.30 1.75 5.71
C PHE A 192 13.59 0.40 5.87
N THR A 193 12.71 0.30 6.86
CA THR A 193 11.93 -0.92 7.11
C THR A 193 10.89 -1.18 6.01
N CYS A 194 10.35 -0.14 5.37
CA CYS A 194 9.52 -0.29 4.17
C CYS A 194 10.32 -0.87 2.99
N ALA A 195 11.55 -0.37 2.76
CA ALA A 195 12.43 -0.87 1.69
C ALA A 195 12.79 -2.35 1.87
N ILE A 196 13.01 -2.79 3.12
CA ILE A 196 13.19 -4.21 3.47
C ILE A 196 11.99 -5.04 3.00
N ASN A 197 10.77 -4.60 3.30
CA ASN A 197 9.53 -5.28 2.91
C ASN A 197 9.32 -5.30 1.39
N SER A 198 9.52 -4.18 0.70
CA SER A 198 9.39 -4.11 -0.76
C SER A 198 10.39 -5.04 -1.46
N MET A 199 11.64 -5.08 -0.98
CA MET A 199 12.66 -6.00 -1.51
C MET A 199 12.33 -7.47 -1.20
N TYR A 200 11.70 -7.75 -0.05
CA TYR A 200 11.18 -9.08 0.25
C TYR A 200 10.15 -9.49 -0.79
N VAL A 201 9.09 -8.71 -1.01
CA VAL A 201 8.04 -9.04 -1.99
C VAL A 201 8.61 -9.19 -3.40
N ALA A 202 9.43 -8.24 -3.87
CA ALA A 202 10.01 -8.27 -5.20
C ALA A 202 10.84 -9.54 -5.46
N SER A 203 11.68 -9.95 -4.50
CA SER A 203 12.52 -11.14 -4.64
C SER A 203 11.73 -12.45 -4.68
N ARG A 204 10.60 -12.54 -3.98
CA ARG A 204 9.71 -13.73 -3.99
C ARG A 204 8.87 -13.77 -5.26
N VAL A 205 8.36 -12.63 -5.74
CA VAL A 205 7.68 -12.58 -7.04
C VAL A 205 8.61 -13.02 -8.15
N LEU A 206 9.87 -12.52 -8.16
CA LEU A 206 10.87 -12.93 -9.14
C LEU A 206 11.23 -14.43 -9.05
N HIS A 207 11.29 -14.97 -7.83
CA HIS A 207 11.52 -16.41 -7.61
C HIS A 207 10.36 -17.26 -8.13
N THR A 208 9.11 -16.87 -7.87
CA THR A 208 7.91 -17.54 -8.37
C THR A 208 7.85 -17.53 -9.90
N LEU A 209 8.22 -16.42 -10.54
CA LEU A 209 8.31 -16.36 -12.00
C LEU A 209 9.40 -17.31 -12.54
N ALA A 210 10.51 -17.50 -11.82
CA ALA A 210 11.55 -18.45 -12.18
C ALA A 210 11.17 -19.92 -11.94
N LEU A 211 10.32 -20.19 -10.95
CA LEU A 211 9.74 -21.52 -10.76
C LEU A 211 8.79 -21.90 -11.91
N ARG A 212 8.09 -20.91 -12.49
CA ARG A 212 7.14 -21.11 -13.59
C ARG A 212 7.76 -21.06 -14.99
N ASP A 213 9.09 -20.94 -15.07
CA ASP A 213 9.82 -20.78 -16.32
C ASP A 213 9.40 -19.53 -17.15
N GLN A 214 8.92 -18.48 -16.45
CA GLN A 214 8.40 -17.24 -17.04
C GLN A 214 9.43 -16.08 -17.04
N THR A 215 10.59 -16.22 -16.39
CA THR A 215 11.59 -15.14 -16.24
C THR A 215 12.52 -14.89 -17.42
N GLY A 216 12.76 -15.86 -18.32
CA GLY A 216 13.82 -15.69 -19.33
C GLY A 216 14.42 -16.98 -19.89
N PRO A 217 15.63 -16.93 -20.48
CA PRO A 217 16.39 -18.11 -20.94
C PRO A 217 16.64 -19.10 -19.81
N GLU A 218 16.65 -20.40 -20.11
CA GLU A 218 16.72 -21.48 -19.11
C GLU A 218 17.89 -21.34 -18.13
N TRP A 219 19.05 -20.87 -18.59
CA TRP A 219 20.23 -20.71 -17.75
C TRP A 219 20.03 -19.68 -16.62
N ILE A 220 19.34 -18.57 -16.90
CA ILE A 220 19.02 -17.56 -15.89
C ILE A 220 17.98 -18.11 -14.92
N THR A 221 16.93 -18.73 -15.47
CA THR A 221 15.83 -19.31 -14.70
C THR A 221 16.31 -20.39 -13.72
N LYS A 222 17.16 -21.32 -14.17
CA LYS A 222 17.78 -22.36 -13.32
C LYS A 222 18.58 -21.74 -12.17
N ARG A 223 19.28 -20.64 -12.42
CA ARG A 223 20.05 -19.94 -11.38
C ARG A 223 19.16 -19.21 -10.38
N LEU A 224 18.08 -18.59 -10.83
CA LEU A 224 17.13 -17.87 -9.98
C LEU A 224 16.28 -18.79 -9.10
N ARG A 225 16.03 -20.04 -9.55
CA ARG A 225 15.27 -21.05 -8.79
C ARG A 225 15.94 -21.51 -7.50
N GLN A 226 17.26 -21.42 -7.41
CA GLN A 226 18.04 -21.95 -6.30
C GLN A 226 17.77 -21.17 -5.00
N CYS A 227 17.28 -21.88 -3.98
CA CYS A 227 17.14 -21.37 -2.62
C CYS A 227 18.28 -21.89 -1.75
N HIS A 228 18.80 -21.05 -0.87
CA HIS A 228 19.73 -21.45 0.19
C HIS A 228 19.03 -21.22 1.53
N ALA A 229 18.91 -22.26 2.35
CA ALA A 229 18.16 -22.23 3.62
C ALA A 229 16.71 -21.69 3.50
N GLY A 230 16.05 -21.99 2.37
CA GLY A 230 14.68 -21.53 2.08
C GLY A 230 14.57 -20.10 1.54
N VAL A 231 15.69 -19.40 1.30
CA VAL A 231 15.69 -18.02 0.80
C VAL A 231 16.32 -17.93 -0.61
N PRO A 232 15.67 -17.28 -1.59
CA PRO A 232 16.22 -17.14 -2.94
C PRO A 232 17.26 -16.00 -3.01
N ILE A 233 18.48 -16.25 -2.53
CA ILE A 233 19.55 -15.22 -2.42
C ILE A 233 19.82 -14.52 -3.75
N ARG A 234 19.82 -15.25 -4.87
CA ARG A 234 20.14 -14.68 -6.18
C ARG A 234 19.05 -13.73 -6.69
N THR A 235 17.77 -13.99 -6.41
CA THR A 235 16.70 -13.06 -6.77
C THR A 235 16.76 -11.80 -5.90
N VAL A 236 17.18 -11.93 -4.62
CA VAL A 236 17.47 -10.78 -3.74
C VAL A 236 18.61 -9.93 -4.31
N LEU A 237 19.69 -10.52 -4.81
CA LEU A 237 20.79 -9.76 -5.40
C LEU A 237 20.39 -9.05 -6.70
N VAL A 238 19.61 -9.70 -7.57
CA VAL A 238 19.13 -9.08 -8.82
C VAL A 238 18.19 -7.91 -8.52
N THR A 239 17.26 -8.07 -7.57
CA THR A 239 16.37 -6.99 -7.15
C THR A 239 17.13 -5.84 -6.49
N ALA A 240 18.16 -6.13 -5.68
CA ALA A 240 19.03 -5.11 -5.12
C ALA A 240 19.83 -4.36 -6.21
N ALA A 241 20.34 -5.06 -7.22
CA ALA A 241 21.05 -4.44 -8.33
C ALA A 241 20.13 -3.50 -9.13
N LEU A 242 18.88 -3.90 -9.38
CA LEU A 242 17.88 -3.03 -10.02
C LEU A 242 17.54 -1.81 -9.18
N MET A 243 17.48 -1.94 -7.85
CA MET A 243 17.32 -0.80 -6.95
C MET A 243 18.51 0.17 -7.01
N LEU A 244 19.74 -0.32 -7.19
CA LEU A 244 20.91 0.55 -7.37
C LEU A 244 20.81 1.39 -8.65
N VAL A 245 20.21 0.86 -9.71
CA VAL A 245 19.95 1.62 -10.95
C VAL A 245 19.02 2.81 -10.69
N ALA A 246 18.07 2.70 -9.75
CA ALA A 246 17.18 3.81 -9.38
C ALA A 246 17.94 5.00 -8.76
N TYR A 247 19.16 4.78 -8.23
CA TYR A 247 20.03 5.86 -7.73
C TYR A 247 20.88 6.51 -8.83
N MET A 248 20.91 5.98 -10.05
CA MET A 248 21.68 6.51 -11.18
C MET A 248 20.97 7.67 -11.90
N GLY A 249 20.29 8.54 -11.16
CA GLY A 249 19.60 9.71 -11.71
C GLY A 249 20.57 10.82 -12.10
N PRO A 250 20.44 11.44 -13.29
CA PRO A 250 21.21 12.61 -13.64
C PRO A 250 20.77 13.83 -12.82
N THR A 251 21.61 14.87 -12.84
CA THR A 251 21.44 16.23 -12.30
C THR A 251 19.99 16.64 -11.96
N GLY A 252 19.79 17.14 -10.74
CA GLY A 252 18.51 17.67 -10.23
C GLY A 252 18.43 17.62 -8.70
N ALA A 253 17.40 18.22 -8.11
CA ALA A 253 17.17 18.13 -6.67
C ALA A 253 16.72 16.70 -6.29
N PRO A 254 17.36 16.03 -5.31
CA PRO A 254 17.02 14.66 -4.92
C PRO A 254 15.54 14.45 -4.54
N GLY A 255 14.90 15.48 -3.95
CA GLY A 255 13.50 15.42 -3.56
C GLY A 255 12.53 15.36 -4.74
N GLU A 256 12.82 16.08 -5.82
CA GLU A 256 11.99 16.07 -7.03
C GLU A 256 12.06 14.70 -7.70
N ARG A 257 13.26 14.14 -7.86
CA ARG A 257 13.44 12.79 -8.41
C ARG A 257 12.72 11.74 -7.58
N LEU A 258 12.79 11.83 -6.25
CA LEU A 258 12.05 10.93 -5.38
C LEU A 258 10.53 11.01 -5.61
N SER A 259 9.98 12.21 -5.81
CA SER A 259 8.56 12.40 -6.10
C SER A 259 8.14 11.79 -7.45
N GLU A 260 8.97 11.92 -8.48
CA GLU A 260 8.76 11.29 -9.80
C GLU A 260 8.75 9.75 -9.69
N LEU A 261 9.69 9.17 -8.92
CA LEU A 261 9.71 7.73 -8.66
C LEU A 261 8.48 7.26 -7.87
N ALA A 262 8.01 8.05 -6.90
CA ALA A 262 6.81 7.73 -6.13
C ALA A 262 5.55 7.69 -7.03
N VAL A 263 5.42 8.65 -7.95
CA VAL A 263 4.35 8.67 -8.95
C VAL A 263 4.40 7.42 -9.84
N ASN A 264 5.56 7.07 -10.40
CA ASN A 264 5.72 5.87 -11.22
C ASN A 264 5.43 4.57 -10.45
N CYS A 265 5.85 4.50 -9.18
CA CYS A 265 5.53 3.40 -8.27
C CYS A 265 4.02 3.25 -8.07
N THR A 266 3.31 4.37 -7.86
CA THR A 266 1.85 4.39 -7.70
C THR A 266 1.14 3.80 -8.91
N VAL A 267 1.52 4.22 -10.12
CA VAL A 267 0.93 3.72 -11.35
C VAL A 267 1.23 2.23 -11.56
N SER A 268 2.47 1.81 -11.27
CA SER A 268 2.85 0.39 -11.33
C SER A 268 2.01 -0.48 -10.39
N CYS A 269 1.75 -0.02 -9.17
CA CYS A 269 0.91 -0.72 -8.20
C CYS A 269 -0.57 -0.74 -8.61
N LEU A 270 -1.09 0.35 -9.19
CA LEU A 270 -2.45 0.37 -9.73
C LEU A 270 -2.65 -0.65 -10.86
N ILE A 271 -1.65 -0.83 -11.73
CA ILE A 271 -1.66 -1.88 -12.76
C ILE A 271 -1.71 -3.27 -12.11
N VAL A 272 -0.91 -3.51 -11.06
CA VAL A 272 -0.94 -4.77 -10.31
C VAL A 272 -2.32 -5.01 -9.68
N TYR A 273 -2.92 -4.01 -9.04
CA TYR A 273 -4.24 -4.13 -8.43
C TYR A 273 -5.35 -4.33 -9.46
N ALA A 274 -5.28 -3.65 -10.61
CA ALA A 274 -6.18 -3.92 -11.74
C ALA A 274 -6.08 -5.37 -12.21
N ASN A 275 -4.87 -5.92 -12.33
CA ASN A 275 -4.65 -7.33 -12.69
C ASN A 275 -5.18 -8.30 -11.62
N ILE A 276 -5.00 -8.00 -10.34
CA ILE A 276 -5.56 -8.82 -9.26
C ILE A 276 -7.09 -8.82 -9.32
N CYS A 277 -7.72 -7.67 -9.54
CA CYS A 277 -9.18 -7.60 -9.70
C CYS A 277 -9.65 -8.35 -10.96
N GLY A 278 -8.96 -8.19 -12.09
CA GLY A 278 -9.28 -8.89 -13.34
C GLY A 278 -9.15 -10.41 -13.23
N THR A 279 -8.04 -10.90 -12.67
CA THR A 279 -7.82 -12.33 -12.41
C THR A 279 -8.84 -12.89 -11.43
N TYR A 280 -9.25 -12.14 -10.42
CA TYR A 280 -10.32 -12.54 -9.51
C TYR A 280 -11.69 -12.66 -10.21
N LEU A 281 -12.03 -11.75 -11.12
CA LEU A 281 -13.27 -11.84 -11.92
C LEU A 281 -13.26 -13.06 -12.85
N CYS A 282 -12.11 -13.34 -13.50
CA CYS A 282 -11.94 -14.56 -14.29
C CYS A 282 -12.07 -15.81 -13.42
N PHE A 283 -11.44 -15.82 -12.23
CA PHE A 283 -11.56 -16.90 -11.26
C PHE A 283 -13.03 -17.12 -10.86
N PHE A 284 -13.77 -16.05 -10.59
CA PHE A 284 -15.19 -16.11 -10.24
C PHE A 284 -16.03 -16.74 -11.37
N ARG A 285 -15.80 -16.35 -12.63
CA ARG A 285 -16.46 -16.96 -13.79
C ARG A 285 -16.10 -18.43 -13.94
N THR A 286 -14.82 -18.79 -13.84
CA THR A 286 -14.40 -20.20 -13.95
C THR A 286 -14.99 -21.09 -12.88
N LEU A 287 -15.21 -20.58 -11.66
CA LEU A 287 -15.90 -21.32 -10.60
C LEU A 287 -17.38 -21.55 -10.93
N GLN A 288 -18.03 -20.60 -11.59
CA GLN A 288 -19.41 -20.77 -12.06
C GLN A 288 -19.45 -21.80 -13.19
N ASP A 289 -18.56 -21.69 -14.17
CA ASP A 289 -18.49 -22.63 -15.29
C ASP A 289 -18.27 -24.07 -14.81
N ILE A 290 -17.34 -24.30 -13.88
CA ILE A 290 -17.05 -25.65 -13.32
C ILE A 290 -18.26 -26.25 -12.60
N LYS A 291 -19.13 -25.42 -12.00
CA LYS A 291 -20.35 -25.89 -11.34
C LYS A 291 -21.31 -26.56 -12.34
N ASP A 292 -21.33 -26.07 -13.57
CA ASP A 292 -22.21 -26.57 -14.63
C ASP A 292 -21.66 -27.85 -15.30
N TYR A 293 -20.34 -28.07 -15.25
CA TYR A 293 -19.67 -29.30 -15.71
C TYR A 293 -19.62 -30.34 -14.58
N SER A 294 -20.76 -30.96 -14.28
CA SER A 294 -21.00 -31.91 -13.18
C SER A 294 -20.31 -33.29 -13.31
N ASN A 295 -18.97 -33.35 -13.39
CA ASN A 295 -18.18 -34.60 -13.36
C ASN A 295 -16.91 -34.49 -12.49
N THR A 296 -16.91 -33.62 -11.48
CA THR A 296 -15.78 -33.48 -10.54
C THR A 296 -16.11 -34.19 -9.22
N SER A 297 -15.15 -34.91 -8.62
CA SER A 297 -15.28 -35.58 -7.31
C SER A 297 -15.97 -34.66 -6.28
N GLU A 298 -16.93 -35.18 -5.51
CA GLU A 298 -17.69 -34.43 -4.50
C GLU A 298 -16.80 -33.63 -3.53
N ALA A 299 -15.62 -34.18 -3.19
CA ALA A 299 -14.65 -33.51 -2.32
C ALA A 299 -14.00 -32.27 -2.97
N GLN A 300 -13.78 -32.29 -4.28
CA GLN A 300 -13.27 -31.14 -5.04
C GLN A 300 -14.39 -30.15 -5.34
N ALA A 301 -15.59 -30.63 -5.71
CA ALA A 301 -16.77 -29.79 -5.91
C ALA A 301 -17.13 -29.00 -4.63
N ALA A 302 -17.01 -29.61 -3.45
CA ALA A 302 -17.21 -28.97 -2.15
C ALA A 302 -16.22 -27.84 -1.82
N CYS A 303 -15.04 -27.81 -2.46
CA CYS A 303 -14.06 -26.73 -2.33
C CYS A 303 -14.36 -25.56 -3.29
N TYR A 304 -15.07 -25.82 -4.39
CA TYR A 304 -15.41 -24.84 -5.42
C TYR A 304 -16.83 -24.28 -5.26
N ASP A 305 -17.72 -24.98 -4.56
CA ASP A 305 -19.07 -24.51 -4.28
C ASP A 305 -19.06 -23.46 -3.16
N ARG A 306 -19.39 -22.22 -3.52
CA ARG A 306 -19.45 -21.05 -2.64
C ARG A 306 -20.51 -21.18 -1.54
N ASN A 307 -21.49 -22.07 -1.72
CA ASN A 307 -22.51 -22.33 -0.71
C ASN A 307 -22.11 -23.45 0.24
N HIS A 308 -21.02 -24.16 -0.03
CA HIS A 308 -20.54 -25.22 0.83
C HIS A 308 -19.89 -24.65 2.10
N PRO A 309 -20.14 -25.24 3.29
CA PRO A 309 -19.56 -24.78 4.55
C PRO A 309 -18.02 -24.76 4.58
N ARG A 310 -17.38 -25.57 3.73
CA ARG A 310 -15.91 -25.63 3.59
C ARG A 310 -15.33 -24.53 2.68
N TYR A 311 -16.15 -23.66 2.08
CA TYR A 311 -15.64 -22.56 1.28
C TYR A 311 -14.91 -21.54 2.18
N PRO A 312 -13.60 -21.28 1.98
CA PRO A 312 -12.78 -20.56 2.96
C PRO A 312 -13.23 -19.14 3.28
N TYR A 313 -13.81 -18.40 2.30
CA TYR A 313 -14.17 -17.00 2.52
C TYR A 313 -15.27 -16.46 1.60
N LYS A 314 -16.44 -16.16 2.19
CA LYS A 314 -17.56 -15.48 1.52
C LYS A 314 -17.75 -14.06 2.07
N SER A 315 -17.49 -13.05 1.24
CA SER A 315 -17.94 -11.66 1.46
C SER A 315 -19.17 -11.34 0.62
N HIS A 316 -20.03 -10.48 1.17
CA HIS A 316 -21.12 -9.85 0.43
C HIS A 316 -20.57 -9.05 -0.76
N GLY A 317 -21.21 -9.20 -1.93
CA GLY A 317 -20.92 -8.42 -3.14
C GLY A 317 -19.51 -8.57 -3.74
N GLN A 318 -18.83 -9.71 -3.54
CA GLN A 318 -17.44 -9.92 -4.00
C GLN A 318 -17.17 -9.53 -5.45
N TRP A 319 -18.03 -9.95 -6.40
CA TRP A 319 -17.85 -9.61 -7.82
C TRP A 319 -18.01 -8.11 -8.08
N LEU A 320 -18.94 -7.45 -7.40
CA LEU A 320 -19.19 -6.02 -7.53
C LEU A 320 -18.04 -5.20 -6.93
N LYS A 321 -17.47 -5.65 -5.81
CA LYS A 321 -16.26 -5.06 -5.22
C LYS A 321 -15.05 -5.21 -6.14
N ALA A 322 -14.90 -6.36 -6.79
CA ALA A 322 -13.81 -6.58 -7.75
C ALA A 322 -13.99 -5.74 -9.02
N LEU A 323 -15.22 -5.60 -9.53
CA LEU A 323 -15.52 -4.73 -10.66
C LEU A 323 -15.27 -3.26 -10.32
N PHE A 324 -15.72 -2.80 -9.16
CA PHE A 324 -15.46 -1.45 -8.66
C PHE A 324 -13.96 -1.19 -8.50
N GLY A 325 -13.21 -2.14 -7.93
CA GLY A 325 -11.76 -2.02 -7.80
C GLY A 325 -11.06 -1.92 -9.16
N LEU A 326 -11.47 -2.74 -10.12
CA LEU A 326 -10.94 -2.71 -11.49
C LEU A 326 -11.22 -1.37 -12.17
N THR A 327 -12.46 -0.90 -12.16
CA THR A 327 -12.83 0.37 -12.79
C THR A 327 -12.14 1.55 -12.13
N ALA A 328 -12.08 1.58 -10.79
CA ALA A 328 -11.37 2.62 -10.04
C ALA A 328 -9.87 2.64 -10.40
N CYS A 329 -9.20 1.49 -10.44
CA CYS A 329 -7.78 1.42 -10.81
C CYS A 329 -7.55 1.94 -12.23
N VAL A 330 -8.39 1.57 -13.20
CA VAL A 330 -8.27 2.04 -14.59
C VAL A 330 -8.44 3.56 -14.68
N ILE A 331 -9.47 4.11 -14.02
CA ILE A 331 -9.70 5.57 -14.00
C ILE A 331 -8.51 6.28 -13.33
N LEU A 332 -8.03 5.75 -12.20
CA LEU A 332 -6.90 6.33 -11.46
C LEU A 332 -5.60 6.34 -12.26
N VAL A 333 -5.33 5.29 -13.04
CA VAL A 333 -4.17 5.24 -13.94
C VAL A 333 -4.30 6.27 -15.07
N LEU A 334 -5.48 6.40 -15.68
CA LEU A 334 -5.70 7.35 -16.77
C LEU A 334 -5.52 8.80 -16.33
N PHE A 335 -6.04 9.16 -15.16
CA PHE A 335 -6.02 10.53 -14.66
C PHE A 335 -4.88 10.81 -13.66
N ASN A 336 -3.93 9.90 -13.48
CA ASN A 336 -2.82 10.10 -12.55
C ASN A 336 -1.97 11.34 -12.90
N GLY A 337 -1.70 11.53 -14.20
CA GLY A 337 -0.87 12.63 -14.71
C GLY A 337 -1.64 13.90 -15.07
N ILE A 338 -2.87 14.11 -14.57
CA ILE A 338 -3.68 15.27 -14.95
C ILE A 338 -3.02 16.62 -14.61
N VAL A 339 -2.24 16.67 -13.53
CA VAL A 339 -1.51 17.89 -13.12
C VAL A 339 -0.48 18.29 -14.17
N SER A 340 0.25 17.32 -14.75
CA SER A 340 1.26 17.57 -15.79
C SER A 340 0.68 18.18 -17.07
N PHE A 341 -0.63 17.99 -17.32
CA PHE A 341 -1.35 18.59 -18.45
C PHE A 341 -1.82 20.02 -18.17
N LEU A 342 -1.91 20.42 -16.90
CA LEU A 342 -2.44 21.71 -16.47
C LEU A 342 -1.34 22.71 -16.09
N GLU A 343 -0.12 22.23 -15.87
CA GLU A 343 1.06 23.09 -15.77
C GLU A 343 1.33 23.75 -17.13
N THR A 344 1.52 25.07 -17.12
CA THR A 344 2.04 25.86 -18.24
C THR A 344 3.47 26.25 -17.87
N PRO A 345 4.51 25.83 -18.62
CA PRO A 345 4.49 25.05 -19.84
C PRO A 345 4.26 23.56 -19.50
N PHE A 346 3.83 22.78 -20.48
CA PHE A 346 3.64 21.33 -20.31
C PHE A 346 4.89 20.70 -19.71
N ASN A 347 4.72 19.91 -18.64
CA ASN A 347 5.83 19.27 -17.95
C ASN A 347 6.06 17.85 -18.49
N PRO A 348 7.00 17.65 -19.44
CA PRO A 348 7.22 16.35 -20.05
C PRO A 348 7.80 15.33 -19.04
N GLN A 349 8.56 15.78 -18.04
CA GLN A 349 9.17 14.88 -17.05
C GLN A 349 8.09 14.27 -16.15
N GLY A 350 7.19 15.10 -15.61
CA GLY A 350 6.06 14.64 -14.80
C GLY A 350 5.10 13.74 -15.60
N PHE A 351 4.87 14.06 -16.88
CA PHE A 351 4.07 13.22 -17.77
C PHE A 351 4.69 11.84 -18.00
N ILE A 352 5.99 11.79 -18.35
CA ILE A 352 6.69 10.52 -18.55
C ILE A 352 6.71 9.72 -17.25
N ALA A 353 6.99 10.35 -16.10
CA ALA A 353 6.98 9.68 -14.80
C ALA A 353 5.61 9.05 -14.47
N ALA A 354 4.51 9.71 -14.82
CA ALA A 354 3.17 9.19 -14.60
C ALA A 354 2.78 8.07 -15.58
N TYR A 355 3.19 8.12 -16.85
CA TYR A 355 2.64 7.20 -17.86
C TYR A 355 3.61 6.14 -18.38
N ILE A 356 4.91 6.20 -18.10
CA ILE A 356 5.91 5.24 -18.61
C ILE A 356 5.62 3.79 -18.19
N GLY A 357 4.99 3.57 -17.04
CA GLY A 357 4.63 2.23 -16.58
C GLY A 357 3.66 1.48 -17.51
N LEU A 358 2.76 2.18 -18.19
CA LEU A 358 1.77 1.59 -19.10
C LEU A 358 2.38 0.94 -20.36
N PRO A 359 3.16 1.65 -21.21
CA PRO A 359 3.77 1.05 -22.37
C PRO A 359 4.79 -0.03 -21.97
N VAL A 360 5.53 0.15 -20.89
CA VAL A 360 6.45 -0.88 -20.38
C VAL A 360 5.69 -2.16 -20.03
N TYR A 361 4.55 -2.05 -19.33
CA TYR A 361 3.71 -3.19 -19.02
C TYR A 361 3.17 -3.90 -20.27
N ILE A 362 2.68 -3.15 -21.25
CA ILE A 362 2.19 -3.69 -22.53
C ILE A 362 3.32 -4.40 -23.29
N LEU A 363 4.50 -3.78 -23.37
CA LEU A 363 5.68 -4.37 -24.02
C LEU A 363 6.13 -5.67 -23.35
N LEU A 364 6.10 -5.73 -22.01
CA LEU A 364 6.45 -6.94 -21.27
C LEU A 364 5.46 -8.08 -21.54
N ILE A 365 4.15 -7.79 -21.63
CA ILE A 365 3.14 -8.79 -21.98
C ILE A 365 3.31 -9.28 -23.41
N ILE A 366 3.48 -8.35 -24.35
CA ILE A 366 3.71 -8.68 -25.76
C ILE A 366 4.97 -9.55 -25.88
N GLY A 367 6.07 -9.16 -25.22
CA GLY A 367 7.30 -9.94 -25.17
C GLY A 367 7.11 -11.35 -24.60
N TYR A 368 6.34 -11.48 -23.52
CA TYR A 368 5.99 -12.79 -22.94
C TYR A 368 5.17 -13.64 -23.92
N LYS A 369 4.16 -13.06 -24.57
CA LYS A 369 3.29 -13.77 -25.52
C LYS A 369 4.05 -14.19 -26.78
N ILE A 370 4.91 -13.33 -27.32
CA ILE A 370 5.78 -13.66 -28.47
C ILE A 370 6.74 -14.79 -28.12
N LYS A 371 7.40 -14.74 -26.95
CA LYS A 371 8.33 -15.80 -26.53
C LYS A 371 7.64 -17.17 -26.42
N LYS A 372 6.40 -17.19 -25.94
CA LYS A 372 5.68 -18.45 -25.65
C LYS A 372 4.92 -19.02 -26.84
N HIS A 373 4.23 -18.18 -27.61
CA HIS A 373 3.34 -18.60 -28.70
C HIS A 373 3.86 -18.23 -30.09
N GLY A 374 5.01 -17.56 -30.18
CA GLY A 374 5.52 -16.98 -31.43
C GLY A 374 4.61 -15.85 -31.92
N PHE A 375 4.66 -15.60 -33.23
CA PHE A 375 3.83 -14.58 -33.91
C PHE A 375 2.40 -15.06 -34.22
N ARG A 376 1.95 -16.18 -33.64
CA ARG A 376 0.59 -16.70 -33.85
C ARG A 376 -0.39 -16.01 -32.89
N PHE A 377 -0.92 -14.86 -33.33
CA PHE A 377 -1.83 -14.04 -32.54
C PHE A 377 -3.14 -14.74 -32.15
N ASP A 378 -3.60 -15.74 -32.92
CA ASP A 378 -4.81 -16.51 -32.61
C ASP A 378 -4.72 -17.31 -31.29
N ASN A 379 -3.49 -17.65 -30.87
CA ASN A 379 -3.24 -18.39 -29.63
C ASN A 379 -3.07 -17.48 -28.40
N TRP A 380 -3.23 -16.16 -28.56
CA TRP A 380 -3.04 -15.20 -27.48
C TRP A 380 -4.29 -15.13 -26.58
N GLY A 381 -4.59 -16.23 -25.90
CA GLY A 381 -5.69 -16.33 -24.94
C GLY A 381 -5.26 -16.15 -23.47
N PRO A 382 -6.22 -15.96 -22.55
CA PRO A 382 -5.97 -16.08 -21.12
C PRO A 382 -5.52 -17.50 -20.79
N GLU A 383 -4.34 -17.62 -20.19
CA GLU A 383 -3.75 -18.91 -19.85
C GLU A 383 -4.29 -19.39 -18.50
N ARG A 384 -4.82 -20.61 -18.47
CA ARG A 384 -5.24 -21.25 -17.21
C ARG A 384 -4.00 -21.76 -16.49
N SER A 385 -3.78 -21.27 -15.28
CA SER A 385 -2.76 -21.82 -14.39
C SER A 385 -3.23 -23.22 -13.95
N ASN A 386 -2.69 -24.29 -14.53
CA ASN A 386 -3.00 -25.69 -14.18
C ASN A 386 -2.44 -26.10 -12.79
N ASP A 387 -2.36 -25.17 -11.84
CA ASP A 387 -1.58 -25.23 -10.60
C ASP A 387 -2.46 -25.47 -9.36
N LEU A 388 -3.64 -26.06 -9.56
CA LEU A 388 -4.52 -26.49 -8.45
C LEU A 388 -4.02 -27.78 -7.78
N SER A 389 -2.88 -28.34 -8.23
CA SER A 389 -2.31 -29.59 -7.73
C SER A 389 -1.77 -29.50 -6.29
N ASN A 390 -1.44 -28.29 -5.80
CA ASN A 390 -0.91 -28.04 -4.45
C ASN A 390 -1.84 -27.15 -3.59
N ALA A 391 -3.15 -27.27 -3.73
CA ALA A 391 -4.08 -26.56 -2.85
C ALA A 391 -4.03 -27.17 -1.43
N VAL A 392 -3.38 -26.49 -0.49
CA VAL A 392 -3.43 -26.85 0.94
C VAL A 392 -4.89 -26.81 1.37
N GLN A 393 -5.41 -27.94 1.83
CA GLN A 393 -6.78 -28.02 2.33
C GLN A 393 -6.88 -27.21 3.62
N VAL A 394 -7.76 -26.22 3.59
CA VAL A 394 -8.04 -25.38 4.76
C VAL A 394 -8.90 -26.18 5.73
N THR A 395 -8.38 -26.43 6.92
CA THR A 395 -9.13 -26.97 8.04
C THR A 395 -9.39 -25.83 9.02
N SER A 396 -10.62 -25.31 9.07
CA SER A 396 -11.02 -24.38 10.13
C SER A 396 -12.27 -24.92 10.82
N GLU A 397 -12.08 -25.49 12.01
CA GLU A 397 -13.18 -26.00 12.85
C GLU A 397 -13.85 -24.89 13.67
N LYS A 398 -13.21 -23.71 13.84
CA LYS A 398 -13.76 -22.60 14.66
C LYS A 398 -13.54 -21.23 14.02
N ARG A 399 -14.65 -20.51 13.82
CA ARG A 399 -14.68 -19.14 13.30
C ARG A 399 -14.03 -18.17 14.30
N LYS A 400 -12.82 -17.66 14.03
CA LYS A 400 -12.13 -16.71 14.92
C LYS A 400 -12.68 -15.28 14.74
N GLY A 401 -12.82 -14.54 15.83
CA GLY A 401 -13.18 -13.11 15.83
C GLY A 401 -14.64 -12.78 16.17
N ARG A 402 -15.52 -13.77 16.36
CA ARG A 402 -16.83 -13.58 16.99
C ARG A 402 -16.66 -13.66 18.50
N LEU A 403 -17.21 -12.69 19.23
CA LEU A 403 -17.29 -12.76 20.68
C LEU A 403 -18.46 -13.69 21.00
N GLU A 404 -18.14 -14.92 21.38
CA GLU A 404 -19.12 -15.88 21.89
C GLU A 404 -18.88 -15.98 23.40
N PHE A 405 -19.81 -15.41 24.16
CA PHE A 405 -19.84 -15.60 25.61
C PHE A 405 -20.26 -17.03 25.90
N LEU A 406 -19.60 -17.67 26.87
CA LEU A 406 -19.89 -19.06 27.23
C LEU A 406 -21.18 -19.15 28.07
N ASP A 407 -21.47 -18.11 28.84
CA ASP A 407 -22.65 -17.98 29.71
C ASP A 407 -23.37 -16.65 29.47
N ASP A 408 -24.66 -16.57 29.81
CA ASP A 408 -25.39 -15.31 29.89
C ASP A 408 -25.08 -14.60 31.23
N GLY A 409 -24.28 -13.54 31.19
CA GLY A 409 -24.01 -12.66 32.35
C GLY A 409 -22.58 -12.11 32.47
N PHE A 410 -22.33 -11.31 33.50
CA PHE A 410 -21.00 -10.77 33.83
C PHE A 410 -20.18 -11.76 34.68
N THR A 411 -19.81 -12.91 34.10
CA THR A 411 -18.92 -13.89 34.75
C THR A 411 -17.43 -13.60 34.46
N SER A 412 -16.54 -14.04 35.36
CA SER A 412 -15.09 -13.86 35.19
C SER A 412 -14.56 -14.53 33.93
N GLU A 413 -15.21 -15.59 33.44
CA GLU A 413 -14.85 -16.25 32.18
C GLU A 413 -15.26 -15.45 30.96
N ASN A 414 -16.43 -14.82 30.98
CA ASN A 414 -16.86 -13.88 29.94
C ASN A 414 -15.95 -12.66 29.86
N PHE A 415 -15.47 -12.16 31.01
CA PHE A 415 -14.48 -11.08 31.04
C PHE A 415 -13.13 -11.51 30.45
N ARG A 416 -12.66 -12.74 30.75
CA ARG A 416 -11.45 -13.31 30.11
C ARG A 416 -11.65 -13.55 28.62
N THR A 417 -12.84 -13.93 28.18
CA THR A 417 -13.17 -14.12 26.76
C THR A 417 -13.25 -12.77 26.03
N PHE A 418 -13.81 -11.74 26.66
CA PHE A 418 -13.75 -10.37 26.17
C PHE A 418 -12.30 -9.86 26.08
N PHE A 419 -11.49 -10.05 27.11
CA PHE A 419 -10.08 -9.62 27.08
C PHE A 419 -9.27 -10.41 26.05
N ARG A 420 -9.52 -11.71 25.86
CA ARG A 420 -8.93 -12.51 24.78
C ARG A 420 -9.40 -12.04 23.41
N TRP A 421 -10.65 -11.61 23.27
CA TRP A 421 -11.17 -11.03 22.03
C TRP A 421 -10.52 -9.67 21.76
N VAL A 422 -10.49 -8.75 22.72
CA VAL A 422 -9.79 -7.46 22.60
C VAL A 422 -8.31 -7.69 22.28
N TRP A 423 -7.63 -8.59 23.00
CA TRP A 423 -6.24 -8.97 22.73
C TRP A 423 -6.05 -9.58 21.35
N ALA A 424 -6.98 -10.44 20.91
CA ALA A 424 -6.96 -10.99 19.56
C ALA A 424 -7.25 -9.94 18.49
N TRP A 425 -7.84 -8.79 18.80
CA TRP A 425 -8.01 -7.67 17.87
C TRP A 425 -6.83 -6.68 17.93
N MET A 426 -6.21 -6.51 19.10
CA MET A 426 -5.03 -5.67 19.32
C MET A 426 -3.74 -6.29 18.78
N LYS A 427 -3.56 -7.61 18.88
CA LYS A 427 -2.48 -8.37 18.24
C LYS A 427 -2.77 -8.49 16.75
#